data_AF-S9ZFI8-F1
#
_entry.id   AF-S9ZFI8-F1
#
_cell.length_a   1.000
_cell.length_b   1.000
_cell.length_c   1.000
_cell.angle_alpha   90.00
_cell.angle_beta   90.00
_cell.angle_gamma   90.00
#
_symmetry.space_group_name_H-M   'P 1'
#
loop_
_entity.id
_entity.type
_entity.pdbx_description
1 polymer ?
#
loop_
_entity_poly.entity_id
_entity_poly.type
_entity_poly.pdbx_seq_one_letter_code
_entity_poly.pdbx_strand_id
1 'polypeptide(L)'
;MAHDPGTARTESCDSAARETPIVLAMHAKETQKMKTRQVTQQKSVRNRFLMLPALAASLLLGGIGGASAEDKPAPKPAGLTSLIVETPEDGFALAIKLSQKAVGATQKDVEVRKSLRPIYANDPNSLIAVSHVVATHFQTISAANNYWRK
;
A
#
# COMPACT_ATOMS: atom_id res chain seq x y z
N MET A 1 49.12 -7.91 56.23
CA MET A 1 47.81 -7.24 56.29
C MET A 1 47.18 -7.34 54.90
N ALA A 2 46.36 -8.37 54.67
CA ALA A 2 44.89 -8.34 54.82
C ALA A 2 44.24 -7.60 53.63
N HIS A 3 43.81 -8.33 52.60
CA HIS A 3 42.40 -8.73 52.35
C HIS A 3 41.47 -7.53 52.15
N ASP A 4 41.02 -7.25 50.92
CA ASP A 4 39.66 -7.59 50.46
C ASP A 4 39.33 -6.96 49.06
N PRO A 5 39.06 -7.75 48.01
CA PRO A 5 38.45 -7.27 46.77
C PRO A 5 36.92 -7.24 46.90
N GLY A 6 36.39 -6.05 47.18
CA GLY A 6 34.96 -5.80 47.33
C GLY A 6 34.15 -5.91 46.03
N THR A 7 33.49 -7.06 45.89
CA THR A 7 32.06 -7.19 45.52
C THR A 7 31.65 -6.82 44.09
N ALA A 8 31.73 -7.82 43.20
CA ALA A 8 30.81 -7.94 42.08
C ALA A 8 29.37 -8.14 42.60
N ARG A 9 28.48 -7.18 42.36
CA ARG A 9 27.03 -7.41 42.40
C ARG A 9 26.51 -7.55 40.98
N THR A 10 26.14 -8.78 40.65
CA THR A 10 25.19 -9.11 39.59
C THR A 10 23.80 -8.69 40.04
N GLU A 11 23.31 -7.54 39.59
CA GLU A 11 21.87 -7.26 39.52
C GLU A 11 21.41 -7.76 38.14
N SER A 12 21.22 -9.07 37.99
CA SER A 12 19.92 -9.74 38.17
C SER A 12 18.77 -8.97 37.53
N CYS A 13 18.56 -9.32 36.26
CA CYS A 13 17.31 -9.22 35.52
C CYS A 13 16.08 -9.37 36.43
N ASP A 14 15.39 -8.27 36.74
CA ASP A 14 14.03 -8.35 37.30
C ASP A 14 13.23 -7.06 37.05
N SER A 15 13.07 -6.69 35.78
CA SER A 15 12.15 -5.64 35.34
C SER A 15 11.03 -6.23 34.48
N ALA A 16 10.47 -7.35 34.94
CA ALA A 16 9.34 -8.03 34.31
C ALA A 16 8.18 -8.20 35.29
N ALA A 17 7.67 -7.11 35.90
CA ALA A 17 6.36 -7.11 36.57
C ALA A 17 5.93 -5.71 37.03
N ARG A 18 5.63 -4.79 36.10
CA ARG A 18 4.70 -3.68 36.39
C ARG A 18 3.83 -3.40 35.16
N GLU A 19 3.03 -4.39 34.79
CA GLU A 19 1.87 -4.12 33.94
C GLU A 19 0.90 -3.22 34.72
N THR A 20 0.68 -2.03 34.18
CA THR A 20 -0.22 -1.04 34.77
C THR A 20 -1.67 -1.46 34.53
N PRO A 21 -2.59 -1.18 35.47
CA PRO A 21 -4.02 -1.54 35.36
C PRO A 21 -4.74 -0.94 34.15
N ILE A 22 -4.09 -0.03 33.42
CA ILE A 22 -4.59 0.62 32.21
C ILE A 22 -4.61 -0.35 31.01
N VAL A 23 -3.60 -1.22 30.86
CA VAL A 23 -3.49 -2.14 29.70
C VAL A 23 -4.54 -3.25 29.78
N LEU A 24 -4.88 -3.73 30.99
CA LEU A 24 -5.94 -4.71 31.22
C LEU A 24 -7.34 -4.13 30.93
N ALA A 25 -7.57 -2.86 31.27
CA ALA A 25 -8.84 -2.19 30.99
C ALA A 25 -9.05 -1.87 29.50
N MET A 26 -7.97 -1.72 28.73
CA MET A 26 -8.03 -1.53 27.27
C MET A 26 -8.42 -2.82 26.53
N HIS A 27 -7.86 -3.98 26.90
CA HIS A 27 -8.24 -5.26 26.28
C HIS A 27 -9.71 -5.66 26.55
N ALA A 28 -10.27 -5.27 27.69
CA ALA A 28 -11.68 -5.58 28.01
C ALA A 28 -12.69 -4.80 27.13
N LYS A 29 -12.40 -3.55 26.77
CA LYS A 29 -13.31 -2.73 25.93
C LYS A 29 -13.37 -3.19 24.47
N GLU A 30 -12.33 -3.86 23.99
CA GLU A 30 -12.25 -4.29 22.59
C GLU A 30 -13.17 -5.48 22.28
N THR A 31 -13.36 -6.38 23.26
CA THR A 31 -14.22 -7.56 23.11
C THR A 31 -15.72 -7.23 23.03
N GLN A 32 -16.18 -6.15 23.67
CA GLN A 32 -17.59 -5.75 23.61
C GLN A 32 -18.00 -5.17 22.26
N LYS A 33 -17.11 -4.46 21.57
CA LYS A 33 -17.41 -3.80 20.28
C LYS A 33 -17.60 -4.80 19.14
N MET A 34 -17.01 -5.99 19.26
CA MET A 34 -17.10 -7.08 18.29
C MET A 34 -18.46 -7.80 18.33
N LYS A 35 -19.06 -7.94 19.51
CA LYS A 35 -20.30 -8.72 19.69
C LYS A 35 -21.54 -7.97 19.19
N THR A 36 -21.55 -6.64 19.27
CA THR A 36 -22.72 -5.81 18.89
C THR A 36 -22.80 -5.50 17.40
N ARG A 37 -21.72 -5.69 16.62
CA ARG A 37 -21.74 -5.46 15.17
C ARG A 37 -22.28 -6.62 14.35
N GLN A 38 -22.21 -7.85 14.87
CA GLN A 38 -22.67 -9.03 14.12
C GLN A 38 -24.19 -9.11 13.98
N VAL A 39 -24.96 -8.62 14.96
CA VAL A 39 -26.42 -8.74 14.94
C VAL A 39 -27.08 -7.80 13.91
N THR A 40 -26.44 -6.66 13.59
CA THR A 40 -27.03 -5.65 12.68
C THR A 40 -26.78 -5.96 11.21
N GLN A 41 -25.71 -6.70 10.86
CA GLN A 41 -25.38 -6.94 9.45
C GLN A 41 -26.09 -8.16 8.82
N GLN A 42 -26.62 -9.06 9.64
CA GLN A 42 -27.24 -10.30 9.17
C GLN A 42 -28.64 -10.12 8.54
N LYS A 43 -29.30 -8.97 8.74
CA LYS A 43 -30.67 -8.72 8.24
C LYS A 43 -30.75 -8.24 6.78
N SER A 44 -29.64 -7.84 6.15
CA SER A 44 -29.71 -7.12 4.85
C SER A 44 -29.58 -7.99 3.60
N VAL A 45 -29.28 -9.28 3.71
CA VAL A 45 -28.91 -10.12 2.54
C VAL A 45 -30.11 -10.81 1.88
N ARG A 46 -31.32 -10.74 2.47
CA ARG A 46 -32.47 -11.53 1.96
C ARG A 46 -33.22 -10.92 0.77
N ASN A 47 -32.93 -9.69 0.33
CA ASN A 47 -33.92 -8.94 -0.48
C ASN A 47 -33.43 -8.29 -1.78
N ARG A 48 -32.38 -8.78 -2.45
CA ARG A 48 -31.95 -8.23 -3.76
C ARG A 48 -31.64 -9.30 -4.79
N PHE A 49 -32.47 -10.33 -4.83
CA PHE A 49 -32.53 -11.30 -5.92
C PHE A 49 -33.93 -11.21 -6.55
N LEU A 50 -34.13 -10.25 -7.45
CA LEU A 50 -35.23 -10.28 -8.43
C LEU A 50 -35.04 -9.18 -9.48
N MET A 51 -35.07 -9.60 -10.74
CA MET A 51 -35.26 -8.85 -12.01
C MET A 51 -34.03 -8.55 -12.90
N LEU A 52 -33.74 -9.50 -13.81
CA LEU A 52 -33.41 -9.30 -15.24
C LEU A 52 -34.73 -9.15 -16.07
N PRO A 53 -34.77 -8.87 -17.41
CA PRO A 53 -33.83 -8.29 -18.39
C PRO A 53 -34.47 -7.31 -19.45
N ALA A 54 -33.67 -6.88 -20.44
CA ALA A 54 -34.00 -6.54 -21.87
C ALA A 54 -34.27 -5.07 -22.29
N LEU A 55 -33.56 -4.57 -23.32
CA LEU A 55 -34.04 -4.29 -24.70
C LEU A 55 -33.18 -3.24 -25.48
N ALA A 56 -33.01 -3.46 -26.80
CA ALA A 56 -32.75 -2.53 -27.92
C ALA A 56 -31.35 -1.88 -28.08
N ALA A 57 -30.56 -2.14 -29.13
CA ALA A 57 -30.72 -1.90 -30.58
C ALA A 57 -30.56 -0.41 -31.00
N SER A 58 -29.46 -0.10 -31.73
CA SER A 58 -29.25 0.99 -32.71
C SER A 58 -27.76 0.99 -33.11
N LEU A 59 -27.32 0.44 -34.25
CA LEU A 59 -27.48 0.87 -35.66
C LEU A 59 -26.70 2.16 -36.04
N LEU A 60 -25.51 1.93 -36.61
CA LEU A 60 -24.78 2.63 -37.68
C LEU A 60 -25.09 4.11 -38.02
N LEU A 61 -24.09 4.97 -37.78
CA LEU A 61 -23.76 6.18 -38.55
C LEU A 61 -22.23 6.40 -38.37
N GLY A 62 -21.35 6.30 -39.37
CA GLY A 62 -21.31 7.11 -40.59
C GLY A 62 -20.40 8.33 -40.35
N GLY A 63 -19.09 8.22 -40.61
CA GLY A 63 -18.13 9.33 -40.48
C GLY A 63 -16.73 9.03 -41.02
N ILE A 64 -16.45 9.54 -42.22
CA ILE A 64 -15.12 9.66 -42.84
C ILE A 64 -14.41 10.87 -42.22
N GLY A 65 -13.14 10.71 -41.82
CA GLY A 65 -12.29 11.81 -41.33
C GLY A 65 -10.85 11.34 -41.13
N GLY A 66 -9.89 12.05 -41.71
CA GLY A 66 -8.53 11.59 -41.96
C GLY A 66 -7.58 11.60 -40.75
N ALA A 67 -6.51 10.80 -40.93
CA ALA A 67 -5.14 10.97 -40.45
C ALA A 67 -4.91 11.73 -39.12
N SER A 68 -4.62 10.96 -38.09
CA SER A 68 -3.30 11.03 -37.47
C SER A 68 -2.95 9.63 -37.00
N ALA A 69 -2.01 9.00 -37.71
CA ALA A 69 -1.25 7.89 -37.15
C ALA A 69 -0.44 8.50 -35.99
N GLU A 70 -1.04 8.52 -34.80
CA GLU A 70 -0.26 8.49 -33.59
C GLU A 70 0.58 7.23 -33.70
N ASP A 71 1.90 7.39 -33.87
CA ASP A 71 2.87 6.40 -33.46
C ASP A 71 2.65 6.17 -31.97
N LYS A 72 1.64 5.37 -31.64
CA LYS A 72 1.42 4.87 -30.29
C LYS A 72 2.56 3.88 -30.10
N PRO A 73 3.59 4.20 -29.29
CA PRO A 73 4.63 3.25 -29.02
C PRO A 73 3.94 1.98 -28.54
N ALA A 74 4.33 0.86 -29.17
CA ALA A 74 3.76 -0.45 -28.94
C ALA A 74 3.47 -0.66 -27.45
N PRO A 75 2.35 -1.33 -27.08
CA PRO A 75 2.00 -1.54 -25.69
C PRO A 75 3.18 -2.21 -24.99
N LYS A 76 3.92 -1.42 -24.20
CA LYS A 76 5.09 -1.90 -23.45
C LYS A 76 4.60 -3.12 -22.66
N PRO A 77 5.26 -4.29 -22.79
CA PRO A 77 4.80 -5.51 -22.15
C PRO A 77 4.59 -5.25 -20.66
N ALA A 78 3.58 -5.88 -20.08
CA ALA A 78 3.08 -5.63 -18.72
C ALA A 78 4.09 -5.94 -17.58
N GLY A 79 5.36 -6.15 -17.89
CA GLY A 79 6.48 -6.36 -16.97
C GLY A 79 7.37 -5.12 -16.85
N LEU A 80 8.26 -5.12 -15.84
CA LEU A 80 9.41 -4.23 -15.86
C LEU A 80 10.46 -4.84 -16.80
N THR A 81 10.71 -4.21 -17.94
CA THR A 81 11.70 -4.68 -18.91
C THR A 81 13.01 -3.93 -18.84
N SER A 82 13.00 -2.68 -18.33
CA SER A 82 14.18 -1.83 -18.25
C SER A 82 14.06 -0.81 -17.12
N LEU A 83 15.21 -0.41 -16.57
CA LEU A 83 15.37 0.74 -15.68
C LEU A 83 15.87 2.00 -16.41
N ILE A 84 16.17 1.88 -17.70
CA ILE A 84 16.64 2.99 -18.53
C ILE A 84 15.46 3.82 -19.01
N VAL A 85 15.53 5.12 -18.80
CA VAL A 85 14.52 6.13 -19.14
C VAL A 85 15.17 7.40 -19.67
N GLU A 86 14.49 8.09 -20.59
CA GLU A 86 15.05 9.25 -21.29
C GLU A 86 15.18 10.48 -20.40
N THR A 87 14.23 10.67 -19.48
CA THR A 87 14.12 11.88 -18.66
C THR A 87 14.08 11.58 -17.15
N PRO A 88 14.51 12.53 -16.29
CA PRO A 88 14.33 12.42 -14.85
C PRO A 88 12.86 12.25 -14.43
N GLU A 89 11.93 12.92 -15.10
CA GLU A 89 10.50 12.84 -14.86
C GLU A 89 9.97 11.43 -15.10
N ASP A 90 10.37 10.80 -16.22
CA ASP A 90 10.04 9.41 -16.51
C ASP A 90 10.65 8.45 -15.47
N GLY A 91 11.85 8.77 -14.99
CA GLY A 91 12.52 8.02 -13.93
C GLY A 91 11.75 8.07 -12.62
N PHE A 92 11.21 9.23 -12.26
CA PHE A 92 10.37 9.40 -11.07
C PHE A 92 9.03 8.65 -11.21
N ALA A 93 8.40 8.73 -12.38
CA ALA A 93 7.19 7.96 -12.68
C ALA A 93 7.44 6.44 -12.59
N LEU A 94 8.60 5.97 -13.06
CA LEU A 94 9.01 4.57 -12.93
C LEU A 94 9.23 4.17 -11.47
N ALA A 95 9.84 5.03 -10.64
CA ALA A 95 10.04 4.80 -9.21
C ALA A 95 8.70 4.63 -8.45
N ILE A 96 7.71 5.46 -8.76
CA ILE A 96 6.35 5.32 -8.21
C ILE A 96 5.74 3.99 -8.63
N LYS A 97 5.84 3.64 -9.91
CA LYS A 97 5.29 2.38 -10.44
C LYS A 97 5.91 1.16 -9.77
N LEU A 98 7.21 1.18 -9.52
CA LEU A 98 7.93 0.15 -8.79
C LEU A 98 7.41 -0.01 -7.36
N SER A 99 7.29 1.11 -6.64
CA SER A 99 6.78 1.15 -5.27
C SER A 99 5.37 0.53 -5.19
N GLN A 100 4.48 0.90 -6.11
CA GLN A 100 3.12 0.37 -6.16
C GLN A 100 3.07 -1.12 -6.54
N LYS A 101 3.96 -1.57 -7.44
CA LYS A 101 4.07 -2.98 -7.83
C LYS A 101 4.49 -3.86 -6.66
N ALA A 102 5.35 -3.39 -5.75
CA ALA A 102 5.72 -4.13 -4.55
C ALA A 102 4.50 -4.40 -3.63
N VAL A 103 3.63 -3.39 -3.44
CA VAL A 103 2.38 -3.55 -2.67
C VAL A 103 1.43 -4.52 -3.37
N GLY A 104 1.28 -4.42 -4.70
CA GLY A 104 0.46 -5.36 -5.48
C GLY A 104 1.03 -6.78 -5.56
N ALA A 105 2.35 -6.94 -5.36
CA ALA A 105 3.00 -8.24 -5.30
C ALA A 105 2.77 -8.95 -3.97
N THR A 106 2.78 -8.20 -2.86
CA THR A 106 2.62 -8.73 -1.49
C THR A 106 1.16 -8.93 -1.12
N GLN A 107 0.30 -7.95 -1.38
CA GLN A 107 -1.14 -8.05 -1.17
C GLN A 107 -1.84 -8.15 -2.52
N LYS A 108 -2.26 -9.36 -2.91
CA LYS A 108 -2.90 -9.61 -4.22
C LYS A 108 -4.37 -9.18 -4.26
N ASP A 109 -5.06 -9.21 -3.12
CA ASP A 109 -6.48 -8.86 -3.02
C ASP A 109 -6.71 -7.35 -3.22
N VAL A 110 -7.48 -7.02 -4.25
CA VAL A 110 -7.80 -5.64 -4.64
C VAL A 110 -8.70 -4.98 -3.59
N GLU A 111 -9.66 -5.71 -3.03
CA GLU A 111 -10.65 -5.16 -2.10
C GLU A 111 -9.99 -4.82 -0.76
N VAL A 112 -9.04 -5.65 -0.31
CA VAL A 112 -8.21 -5.32 0.86
C VAL A 112 -7.37 -4.06 0.61
N ARG A 113 -6.74 -3.92 -0.57
CA ARG A 113 -5.97 -2.68 -0.87
C ARG A 113 -6.87 -1.43 -0.90
N LYS A 114 -8.10 -1.56 -1.41
CA LYS A 114 -9.08 -0.47 -1.42
C LYS A 114 -9.52 -0.10 -0.01
N SER A 115 -9.78 -1.08 0.86
CA SER A 115 -10.19 -0.82 2.24
C SER A 115 -9.09 -0.17 3.09
N LEU A 116 -7.82 -0.44 2.77
CA LEU A 116 -6.68 0.19 3.44
C LEU A 116 -6.36 1.61 2.96
N ARG A 117 -6.76 1.98 1.73
CA ARG A 117 -6.42 3.29 1.14
C ARG A 117 -6.83 4.50 1.98
N PRO A 118 -8.06 4.58 2.54
CA PRO A 118 -8.45 5.72 3.37
C PRO A 118 -7.60 5.91 4.62
N ILE A 119 -6.99 4.83 5.13
CA ILE A 119 -6.19 4.85 6.36
C ILE A 119 -4.87 5.58 6.10
N TYR A 120 -4.08 5.13 5.11
CA TYR A 120 -2.76 5.70 4.86
C TYR A 120 -2.80 7.00 4.06
N ALA A 121 -3.86 7.26 3.28
CA ALA A 121 -3.95 8.46 2.44
C ALA A 121 -4.11 9.76 3.25
N ASN A 122 -4.60 9.66 4.49
CA ASN A 122 -4.83 10.81 5.39
C ASN A 122 -3.87 10.83 6.58
N ASP A 123 -2.92 9.90 6.64
CA ASP A 123 -1.94 9.82 7.73
C ASP A 123 -0.60 10.45 7.30
N PRO A 124 -0.13 11.53 7.94
CA PRO A 124 1.12 12.20 7.58
C PRO A 124 2.34 11.27 7.61
N ASN A 125 2.41 10.36 8.59
CA ASN A 125 3.52 9.41 8.70
C ASN A 125 3.55 8.45 7.51
N SER A 126 2.39 7.96 7.10
CA SER A 126 2.24 7.14 5.89
C SER A 126 2.66 7.89 4.62
N LEU A 127 2.29 9.17 4.47
CA LEU A 127 2.68 9.97 3.30
C LEU A 127 4.20 10.21 3.23
N ILE A 128 4.84 10.45 4.38
CA ILE A 128 6.29 10.53 4.49
C ILE A 128 6.95 9.19 4.15
N ALA A 129 6.42 8.09 4.69
CA ALA A 129 6.94 6.75 4.43
C ALA A 129 6.85 6.37 2.94
N VAL A 130 5.72 6.65 2.28
CA VAL A 130 5.56 6.45 0.83
C VAL A 130 6.59 7.27 0.05
N SER A 131 6.79 8.53 0.41
CA SER A 131 7.78 9.40 -0.24
C SER A 131 9.21 8.85 -0.11
N HIS A 132 9.56 8.29 1.05
CA HIS A 132 10.86 7.68 1.28
C HIS A 132 11.11 6.43 0.40
N VAL A 133 10.10 5.58 0.25
CA VAL A 133 10.19 4.39 -0.62
C VAL A 133 10.41 4.81 -2.07
N VAL A 134 9.67 5.82 -2.56
CA VAL A 134 9.84 6.36 -3.91
C VAL A 134 11.25 6.94 -4.08
N ALA A 135 11.75 7.70 -3.11
CA ALA A 135 13.10 8.28 -3.16
C ALA A 135 14.19 7.19 -3.29
N THR A 136 14.03 6.07 -2.58
CA THR A 136 14.98 4.93 -2.63
C THR A 136 15.01 4.28 -4.02
N HIS A 137 13.84 4.07 -4.63
CA HIS A 137 13.77 3.56 -6.01
C HIS A 137 14.29 4.58 -7.02
N PHE A 138 13.97 5.86 -6.85
CA PHE A 138 14.43 6.91 -7.75
C PHE A 138 15.97 7.02 -7.72
N GLN A 139 16.60 6.93 -6.54
CA GLN A 139 18.06 6.88 -6.43
C GLN A 139 18.67 5.76 -7.29
N THR A 140 18.07 4.56 -7.26
CA THR A 140 18.53 3.42 -8.06
C THR A 140 18.36 3.67 -9.56
N ILE A 141 17.22 4.24 -9.96
CA ILE A 141 16.92 4.56 -11.36
C ILE A 141 17.86 5.67 -11.86
N SER A 142 18.08 6.73 -11.08
CA SER A 142 19.00 7.80 -11.44
C SER A 142 20.42 7.28 -11.64
N ALA A 143 20.89 6.39 -10.76
CA ALA A 143 22.19 5.74 -10.91
C ALA A 143 22.26 4.90 -12.20
N ALA A 144 21.21 4.12 -12.51
CA ALA A 144 21.13 3.34 -13.74
C ALA A 144 21.15 4.20 -15.02
N ASN A 145 20.69 5.45 -14.94
CA ASN A 145 20.64 6.41 -16.05
C ASN A 145 21.79 7.42 -16.05
N ASN A 146 22.87 7.15 -15.30
CA ASN A 146 24.00 8.07 -15.12
C ASN A 146 23.56 9.50 -14.76
N TYR A 147 22.48 9.64 -13.99
CA TYR A 147 21.88 10.90 -13.56
C TYR A 147 21.52 11.87 -14.70
N TRP A 148 21.31 11.37 -15.92
CA TRP A 148 21.01 12.19 -17.12
C TRP A 148 22.04 13.31 -17.37
N ARG A 149 23.29 13.10 -16.95
CA ARG A 149 24.38 14.06 -17.19
C ARG A 149 24.68 14.13 -18.68
N LYS A 150 24.93 15.34 -19.17
CA LYS A 150 25.38 15.63 -20.54
C LYS A 150 26.89 15.69 -20.59
#